data_AF-A0A6N2EFU6-F1
#
_entry.id   AF-A0A6N2EFU6-F1
#
_cell.length_a   1.000
_cell.length_b   1.000
_cell.length_c   1.000
_cell.angle_alpha   90.00
_cell.angle_beta   90.00
_cell.angle_gamma   90.00
#
_symmetry.space_group_name_H-M   'P 1'
#
loop_
_entity.id
_entity.type
_entity.pdbx_description
1 polymer ?
#
loop_
_entity_poly.entity_id
_entity_poly.type
_entity_poly.pdbx_seq_one_letter_code
_entity_poly.pdbx_strand_id
1 'polypeptide(L)'
;MLQPLLLSPAAAGAAEVRQVRGATLLQVGDSNRSYAVLLACVAVDPAQETAATDWLRQQAPRGTRVNLRPVGQRDGVLLARVRTQTERGGPALDLGRGLMAEGLATPLADADPLACSDRQAEDLTRS
;
A
#
# COMPACT_ATOMS: atom_id res chain seq x y z
N MET A 1 -28.96 -31.76 -23.90
CA MET A 1 -28.82 -30.28 -23.82
C MET A 1 -27.71 -29.97 -22.82
N LEU A 2 -26.50 -29.65 -23.32
CA LEU A 2 -25.37 -29.27 -22.49
C LEU A 2 -25.43 -27.74 -22.34
N GLN A 3 -25.79 -27.24 -21.16
CA GLN A 3 -25.79 -25.80 -20.88
C GLN A 3 -24.34 -25.33 -20.70
N PRO A 4 -23.87 -24.35 -21.49
CA PRO A 4 -22.56 -23.77 -21.27
C PRO A 4 -22.63 -22.92 -19.99
N LEU A 5 -21.86 -23.32 -18.97
CA LEU A 5 -21.65 -22.51 -17.77
C LEU A 5 -20.82 -21.29 -18.20
N LEU A 6 -21.45 -20.12 -18.29
CA LEU A 6 -20.78 -18.85 -18.51
C LEU A 6 -20.00 -18.50 -17.24
N LEU A 7 -18.72 -18.89 -17.16
CA LEU A 7 -17.79 -18.37 -16.16
C LEU A 7 -17.47 -16.92 -16.51
N SER A 8 -18.25 -15.97 -15.98
CA SER A 8 -17.86 -14.57 -16.01
C SER A 8 -16.58 -14.39 -15.20
N PRO A 9 -15.51 -13.79 -15.76
CA PRO A 9 -14.33 -13.46 -14.98
C PRO A 9 -14.75 -12.46 -13.90
N ALA A 10 -14.57 -12.83 -12.63
CA ALA A 10 -14.73 -11.90 -11.53
C ALA A 10 -13.82 -10.71 -11.82
N ALA A 11 -14.41 -9.52 -11.98
CA ALA A 11 -13.65 -8.29 -12.12
C ALA A 11 -12.64 -8.24 -10.96
N ALA A 12 -11.34 -8.22 -11.28
CA ALA A 12 -10.31 -8.10 -10.28
C ALA A 12 -10.48 -6.73 -9.61
N GLY A 13 -11.12 -6.71 -8.45
CA GLY A 13 -11.37 -5.51 -7.68
C GLY A 13 -10.04 -4.83 -7.36
N ALA A 14 -9.99 -3.51 -7.50
CA ALA A 14 -8.88 -2.74 -6.96
C ALA A 14 -8.81 -2.98 -5.45
N ALA A 15 -7.59 -3.11 -4.91
CA ALA A 15 -7.42 -3.31 -3.49
C ALA A 15 -7.89 -2.06 -2.73
N GLU A 16 -8.57 -2.24 -1.61
CA GLU A 16 -9.09 -1.15 -0.80
C GLU A 16 -8.42 -1.11 0.57
N VAL A 17 -8.23 0.08 1.11
CA VAL A 17 -7.85 0.25 2.50
C VAL A 17 -9.02 -0.24 3.37
N ARG A 18 -8.78 -1.30 4.13
CA ARG A 18 -9.74 -1.81 5.11
C ARG A 18 -9.55 -1.13 6.46
N GLN A 19 -8.31 -0.87 6.84
CA GLN A 19 -7.96 -0.24 8.11
C GLN A 19 -6.57 0.41 8.05
N VAL A 20 -6.42 1.57 8.70
CA VAL A 20 -5.11 2.13 9.06
C VAL A 20 -4.77 1.62 10.46
N ARG A 21 -3.73 0.78 10.57
CA ARG A 21 -3.34 0.10 11.82
C ARG A 21 -2.19 0.78 12.56
N GLY A 22 -1.48 1.71 11.92
CA GLY A 22 -0.41 2.53 12.50
C GLY A 22 0.19 3.45 11.44
N ALA A 23 1.29 4.13 11.76
CA ALA A 23 1.86 5.16 10.90
C ALA A 23 2.48 4.62 9.60
N THR A 24 2.78 3.32 9.56
CA THR A 24 3.32 2.63 8.38
C THR A 24 2.61 1.33 8.06
N LEU A 25 1.57 0.95 8.80
CA LEU A 25 0.89 -0.35 8.66
C LEU A 25 -0.57 -0.17 8.24
N LEU A 26 -0.90 -0.70 7.07
CA LEU A 26 -2.25 -0.69 6.49
C LEU A 26 -2.78 -2.12 6.38
N GLN A 27 -4.07 -2.29 6.60
CA GLN A 27 -4.78 -3.49 6.16
C GLN A 27 -5.43 -3.18 4.82
N VAL A 28 -5.05 -3.91 3.78
CA VAL A 28 -5.51 -3.69 2.40
C VAL A 28 -6.11 -4.98 1.85
N GLY A 29 -7.16 -4.87 1.05
CA GLY A 29 -7.81 -6.04 0.48
C GLY A 29 -9.12 -5.73 -0.22
N ASP A 30 -9.79 -6.80 -0.63
CA ASP A 30 -11.10 -6.79 -1.26
C ASP A 30 -12.08 -7.63 -0.42
N SER A 31 -13.22 -8.01 -0.99
CA SER A 31 -14.25 -8.82 -0.33
C SER A 31 -13.84 -10.28 -0.09
N ASN A 32 -12.74 -10.73 -0.70
CA ASN A 32 -12.28 -12.11 -0.71
C ASN A 32 -10.93 -12.29 0.03
N ARG A 33 -10.03 -11.30 -0.01
CA ARG A 33 -8.70 -11.36 0.62
C ARG A 33 -8.35 -10.06 1.32
N SER A 34 -7.68 -10.16 2.46
CA SER A 34 -7.19 -9.02 3.24
C SER A 34 -5.81 -9.34 3.79
N TYR A 35 -4.85 -8.45 3.59
CA TYR A 35 -3.47 -8.63 4.04
C TYR A 35 -2.90 -7.33 4.62
N ALA A 36 -1.93 -7.50 5.51
CA ALA A 36 -1.18 -6.40 6.07
C ALA A 36 -0.15 -5.90 5.04
N VAL A 37 -0.04 -4.58 4.93
CA VAL A 37 0.88 -3.89 4.03
C VAL A 37 1.65 -2.86 4.83
N LEU A 38 2.98 -2.97 4.80
CA LEU A 38 3.89 -1.94 5.29
C LEU A 38 4.13 -0.90 4.19
N LEU A 39 4.03 0.37 4.55
CA LEU A 39 4.44 1.49 3.70
C LEU A 39 5.96 1.42 3.52
N ALA A 40 6.37 1.22 2.28
CA ALA A 40 7.78 1.18 1.93
C ALA A 40 8.40 2.58 1.94
N CYS A 41 9.72 2.63 2.14
CA CYS A 41 10.57 3.78 1.79
C CYS A 41 10.40 5.04 2.64
N VAL A 42 9.58 4.95 3.68
CA VAL A 42 9.42 5.97 4.70
C VAL A 42 9.70 5.42 6.09
N ALA A 43 10.39 6.21 6.91
CA ALA A 43 10.51 6.01 8.34
C ALA A 43 9.70 7.09 9.07
N VAL A 44 8.90 6.67 10.05
CA VAL A 44 8.15 7.58 10.92
C VAL A 44 8.81 7.56 12.29
N ASP A 45 9.18 8.73 12.80
CA ASP A 45 9.70 8.87 14.16
C ASP A 45 8.58 8.50 15.16
N PRO A 46 8.87 7.73 16.24
CA PRO A 46 7.87 7.39 17.25
C PRO A 46 7.11 8.60 17.84
N ALA A 47 7.75 9.77 17.93
CA ALA A 47 7.10 11.01 18.38
C ALA A 47 6.01 11.50 17.41
N GLN A 48 6.06 11.07 16.15
CA GLN A 48 5.11 11.44 15.09
C GLN A 48 4.09 10.33 14.78
N GLU A 49 4.15 9.19 15.46
CA GLU A 49 3.32 8.00 15.18
C GLU A 49 1.81 8.34 15.13
N THR A 50 1.31 9.08 16.12
CA THR A 50 -0.11 9.48 16.19
C THR A 50 -0.48 10.41 15.03
N ALA A 51 0.33 11.44 14.77
CA ALA A 51 0.06 12.42 13.72
C ALA A 51 0.10 11.79 12.32
N ALA A 52 1.08 10.93 12.06
CA ALA A 52 1.19 10.17 10.82
C ALA A 52 0.00 9.20 10.64
N THR A 53 -0.40 8.51 11.71
CA THR A 53 -1.55 7.60 11.68
C THR A 53 -2.85 8.36 11.36
N ASP A 54 -3.06 9.51 11.99
CA ASP A 54 -4.26 10.32 11.78
C ASP A 54 -4.28 10.95 10.39
N TRP A 55 -3.13 11.39 9.88
CA TRP A 55 -3.01 11.84 8.50
C TRP A 55 -3.37 10.72 7.52
N LEU A 56 -2.87 9.49 7.72
CA LEU A 56 -3.23 8.35 6.88
C LEU A 56 -4.72 8.02 6.92
N ARG A 57 -5.37 8.13 8.09
CA ARG A 57 -6.83 7.95 8.19
C ARG A 57 -7.62 9.00 7.42
N GLN A 58 -7.11 10.24 7.36
CA GLN A 58 -7.73 11.33 6.62
C GLN A 58 -7.55 11.16 5.11
N GLN A 59 -6.35 10.79 4.65
CA GLN A 59 -6.04 10.66 3.22
C GLN A 59 -6.48 9.33 2.60
N ALA A 60 -6.51 8.27 3.40
CA ALA A 60 -6.88 6.92 2.99
C ALA A 60 -7.91 6.31 3.96
N PRO A 61 -9.12 6.89 4.07
CA PRO A 61 -10.18 6.30 4.87
C PRO A 61 -10.55 4.90 4.37
N ARG A 62 -11.30 4.16 5.20
CA ARG A 62 -11.78 2.82 4.84
C ARG A 62 -12.58 2.87 3.53
N GLY A 63 -12.28 1.94 2.63
CA GLY A 63 -12.87 1.86 1.29
C GLY A 63 -12.12 2.66 0.23
N THR A 64 -11.09 3.44 0.59
CA THR A 64 -10.22 4.07 -0.40
C THR A 64 -9.53 3.00 -1.23
N ARG A 65 -9.78 3.02 -2.54
CA ARG A 65 -9.05 2.17 -3.48
C ARG A 65 -7.62 2.60 -3.60
N VAL A 66 -6.75 1.62 -3.65
CA VAL A 66 -5.31 1.79 -3.74
C VAL A 66 -4.73 0.85 -4.77
N ASN A 67 -3.67 1.32 -5.40
CA ASN A 67 -2.78 0.50 -6.16
C ASN A 67 -1.53 0.21 -5.32
N LEU A 68 -1.19 -1.07 -5.21
CA LEU A 68 0.01 -1.52 -4.52
C LEU A 68 1.13 -1.73 -5.55
N ARG A 69 2.31 -1.22 -5.22
CA ARG A 69 3.55 -1.53 -5.93
C ARG A 69 4.48 -2.27 -4.96
N PRO A 70 4.47 -3.61 -4.97
CA PRO A 70 5.33 -4.41 -4.11
C PRO A 70 6.80 -4.04 -4.32
N VAL A 71 7.54 -3.99 -3.22
CA VAL A 71 9.01 -3.85 -3.24
C VAL A 71 9.69 -5.02 -2.52
N GLY A 72 8.96 -5.75 -1.68
CA GLY A 72 9.48 -6.91 -0.97
C GLY A 72 8.54 -7.40 0.13
N GLN A 73 9.10 -8.08 1.12
CA GLN A 73 8.40 -8.58 2.29
C GLN A 73 9.29 -8.41 3.52
N ARG A 74 8.70 -8.10 4.68
CA ARG A 74 9.38 -8.10 5.98
C ARG A 74 8.56 -8.89 6.99
N ASP A 75 9.15 -9.89 7.62
CA ASP A 75 8.51 -10.74 8.62
C ASP A 75 7.16 -11.32 8.14
N GLY A 76 7.08 -11.72 6.86
CA GLY A 76 5.85 -12.23 6.25
C GLY A 76 4.84 -11.14 5.82
N VAL A 77 5.09 -9.87 6.11
CA VAL A 77 4.22 -8.74 5.76
C VAL A 77 4.65 -8.10 4.45
N LEU A 78 3.71 -7.86 3.53
CA LEU A 78 3.98 -7.23 2.23
C LEU A 78 4.51 -5.81 2.43
N LEU A 79 5.64 -5.51 1.81
CA LEU A 79 6.21 -4.17 1.75
C LEU A 79 5.88 -3.57 0.38
N ALA A 80 5.21 -2.42 0.36
CA ALA A 80 4.77 -1.81 -0.90
C ALA A 80 4.70 -0.28 -0.84
N ARG A 81 4.88 0.36 -2.00
CA ARG A 81 4.40 1.73 -2.20
C ARG A 81 2.89 1.68 -2.41
N VAL A 82 2.17 2.56 -1.72
CA VAL A 82 0.70 2.58 -1.74
C VAL A 82 0.25 3.89 -2.36
N ARG A 83 -0.46 3.79 -3.50
CA ARG A 83 -0.99 4.94 -4.21
C ARG A 83 -2.50 4.92 -4.19
N THR A 84 -3.15 6.00 -3.81
CA THR A 84 -4.61 6.10 -3.94
C THR A 84 -5.02 6.04 -5.40
N GLN A 85 -6.14 5.37 -5.67
CA GLN A 85 -6.72 5.26 -7.00
C GLN A 85 -7.97 6.12 -7.07
N THR A 86 -8.08 6.94 -8.12
CA THR A 86 -9.25 7.78 -8.37
C THR A 86 -9.99 7.27 -9.61
N GLU A 87 -11.33 7.27 -9.57
CA GLU A 87 -12.19 6.79 -10.67
C GLU A 87 -12.12 7.66 -11.94
N ARG A 88 -11.56 8.86 -11.87
CA ARG A 88 -11.68 9.88 -12.94
C ARG A 88 -10.35 10.50 -13.36
N GLY A 89 -9.23 9.78 -13.20
CA GLY A 89 -7.91 10.29 -13.59
C GLY A 89 -7.47 11.53 -12.79
N GLY A 90 -8.09 11.80 -11.65
CA GLY A 90 -7.60 12.76 -10.67
C GLY A 90 -6.27 12.32 -10.06
N PRO A 91 -5.54 13.24 -9.42
CA PRO A 91 -4.19 12.96 -8.93
C PRO A 91 -4.19 11.80 -7.92
N ALA A 92 -3.41 10.77 -8.23
CA ALA A 92 -3.13 9.67 -7.32
C ALA A 92 -2.10 10.12 -6.29
N LEU A 93 -2.44 10.03 -5.00
CA LEU A 93 -1.55 10.34 -3.90
C LEU A 93 -0.73 9.10 -3.54
N ASP A 94 0.59 9.23 -3.53
CA ASP A 94 1.48 8.24 -2.90
C ASP A 94 1.52 8.52 -1.39
N LEU A 95 1.04 7.57 -0.57
CA LEU A 95 0.88 7.79 0.87
C LEU A 95 2.22 8.00 1.59
N GLY A 96 3.28 7.32 1.16
CA GLY A 96 4.61 7.52 1.72
C GLY A 96 5.15 8.90 1.36
N ARG A 97 5.04 9.31 0.09
CA ARG A 97 5.45 10.66 -0.32
C ARG A 97 4.63 11.76 0.34
N GLY A 98 3.34 11.55 0.57
CA GLY A 98 2.50 12.51 1.27
C GLY A 98 2.91 12.67 2.74
N LEU A 99 3.21 11.59 3.46
CA LEU A 99 3.78 11.69 4.82
C LEU A 99 5.08 12.50 4.85
N MET A 100 5.98 12.27 3.89
CA MET A 100 7.22 13.05 3.80
C MET A 100 6.96 14.53 3.48
N ALA A 101 5.99 14.84 2.62
CA ALA A 101 5.64 16.21 2.27
C ALA A 101 5.08 17.00 3.46
N GLU A 102 4.39 16.34 4.39
CA GLU A 102 3.89 16.93 5.64
C GLU A 102 4.95 16.96 6.75
N GLY A 103 6.17 16.48 6.50
CA GLY A 103 7.22 16.36 7.51
C GLY A 103 7.01 15.25 8.54
N LEU A 104 6.00 14.40 8.35
CA LEU A 104 5.62 13.31 9.25
C LEU A 104 6.47 12.04 9.08
N ALA A 105 7.25 11.99 8.01
CA ALA A 105 8.18 10.90 7.72
C ALA A 105 9.45 11.38 7.04
N THR A 106 10.51 10.58 7.12
CA THR A 106 11.75 10.76 6.38
C THR A 106 11.96 9.61 5.40
N PRO A 107 12.75 9.81 4.33
CA PRO A 107 13.12 8.70 3.46
C PRO A 107 13.93 7.67 4.23
N LEU A 108 13.60 6.39 4.05
CA LEU A 108 14.43 5.29 4.55
C LEU A 108 15.77 5.26 3.82
N ALA A 109 16.85 5.08 4.57
CA ALA A 109 18.18 4.93 4.00
C ALA A 109 18.28 3.64 3.18
N ASP A 110 19.07 3.64 2.10
CA ASP A 110 19.20 2.50 1.17
C ASP A 110 19.68 1.18 1.82
N ALA A 111 20.29 1.27 3.01
CA ALA A 111 20.74 0.12 3.78
C ALA A 111 19.63 -0.54 4.62
N ASP A 112 18.45 0.09 4.74
CA ASP A 112 17.35 -0.43 5.52
C ASP A 112 16.57 -1.50 4.72
N PRO A 113 16.19 -2.64 5.32
CA PRO A 113 15.36 -3.65 4.65
C PRO A 113 13.97 -3.15 4.20
N LEU A 114 13.52 -1.98 4.68
CA LEU A 114 12.30 -1.31 4.23
C LEU A 114 12.51 -0.30 3.08
N ALA A 115 13.76 -0.11 2.64
CA ALA A 115 14.11 0.92 1.67
C ALA A 115 13.55 0.65 0.26
N CYS A 116 13.37 1.73 -0.50
CA CYS A 116 13.05 1.68 -1.92
C CYS A 116 14.32 1.39 -2.73
N SER A 117 14.87 0.18 -2.68
CA SER A 117 15.91 -0.15 -3.67
C SER A 117 15.23 -0.56 -4.98
N ASP A 118 15.48 0.20 -6.06
CA ASP A 118 15.01 -0.15 -7.41
C ASP A 118 15.46 -1.57 -7.85
N ARG A 119 16.47 -2.15 -7.17
CA ARG A 119 17.00 -3.49 -7.44
C ARG A 119 16.08 -4.65 -7.03
N GLN A 120 15.20 -4.47 -6.03
CA GLN A 120 14.38 -5.58 -5.51
C GLN A 120 13.19 -5.92 -6.42
N ALA A 121 12.75 -4.99 -7.29
CA ALA A 121 11.69 -5.24 -8.26
C ALA A 121 12.14 -6.17 -9.40
N GLU A 122 13.43 -6.22 -9.70
CA GLU A 122 13.99 -7.01 -10.81
C GLU A 122 14.11 -8.50 -10.47
N ASP A 123 14.33 -8.83 -9.19
CA ASP A 123 14.55 -10.21 -8.73
C ASP A 123 13.24 -11.01 -8.62
N LEU A 124 12.11 -10.36 -8.33
CA LEU A 124 10.79 -10.97 -8.31
C LEU A 124 10.27 -11.39 -9.69
N THR A 125 10.90 -10.92 -10.77
CA THR A 125 10.51 -11.27 -12.16
C THR A 125 11.33 -12.44 -12.71
N ARG A 126 12.33 -12.94 -11.96
CA ARG A 126 13.30 -13.95 -12.44
C ARG A 126 13.19 -15.33 -11.76
N SER A 127 12.19 -15.55 -10.91
CA SER A 127 11.94 -16.84 -10.22
C SER A 127 10.86 -17.66 -10.89
#